data_AF-A0AAE3VQ09-F1
#
_entry.id   AF-A0AAE3VQ09-F1
#
_cell.length_a   1.000
_cell.length_b   1.000
_cell.length_c   1.000
_cell.angle_alpha   90.00
_cell.angle_beta   90.00
_cell.angle_gamma   90.00
#
_symmetry.space_group_name_H-M   'P 1'
#
loop_
_entity.id
_entity.type
_entity.pdbx_description
1 polymer ?
#
loop_
_entity_poly.entity_id
_entity_poly.type
_entity_poly.pdbx_seq_one_letter_code
_entity_poly.pdbx_strand_id
1 'polypeptide(L)'
;MIRTDRVLTPSEAAKTLGVSTKALRLYEARGLVTPSRTAAGWRAYGPEALRRAAEIVELRGLGLRLADIARLIDADPATRHDLLSAHLRRLQHQREDLLLSIGQLRHHLAARADETRLDPDPCSGPAAIAFDLPWPWNGERFTLPVLGALTFVVGPLGSGKTRLARLISEHLPETRFLPMERVNEEPADLRARLAAVPALRSRVADSLAALIADGAVASHAMVALVAGLEADPAATVVIDTAEHRLDAASQKALARFLRVRISSGRRFVLLTRSTALLDLDTLAPEATILFCPANHDTPIVVRPYPEAAGYEALKSCLAAPEVRARTEGVVARRASAPA
;
A
#
# COMPACT_ATOMS: atom_id res chain seq x y z
N MET A 1 -33.80 -0.98 10.45
CA MET A 1 -34.87 -0.29 11.20
C MET A 1 -35.75 -1.35 11.86
N ILE A 2 -35.62 -1.55 13.18
CA ILE A 2 -36.37 -2.59 13.90
C ILE A 2 -37.78 -2.04 14.19
N ARG A 3 -38.80 -2.45 13.41
CA ARG A 3 -40.22 -2.21 13.74
C ARG A 3 -40.60 -3.15 14.88
N THR A 4 -40.70 -2.65 16.11
CA THR A 4 -41.05 -3.47 17.28
C THR A 4 -42.23 -2.88 18.03
N ASP A 5 -43.43 -2.98 17.47
CA ASP A 5 -44.69 -2.76 18.21
C ASP A 5 -44.96 -3.86 19.27
N ARG A 6 -43.98 -4.74 19.50
CA ARG A 6 -44.06 -5.90 20.38
C ARG A 6 -43.14 -5.72 21.58
N VAL A 7 -43.69 -6.02 22.76
CA VAL A 7 -42.94 -6.07 24.03
C VAL A 7 -42.13 -7.37 24.09
N LEU A 8 -40.83 -7.26 24.37
CA LEU A 8 -39.90 -8.39 24.42
C LEU A 8 -39.47 -8.71 25.85
N THR A 9 -39.25 -10.00 26.12
CA THR A 9 -38.56 -10.45 27.34
C THR A 9 -37.08 -10.04 27.31
N PRO A 10 -36.36 -10.05 28.44
CA PRO A 10 -34.94 -9.68 28.46
C PRO A 10 -34.08 -10.53 27.52
N SER A 11 -34.37 -11.83 27.43
CA SER A 11 -33.63 -12.75 26.56
C SER A 11 -33.89 -12.49 25.08
N GLU A 12 -35.14 -12.22 24.71
CA GLU A 12 -35.49 -11.85 23.32
C GLU A 12 -34.87 -10.50 22.95
N ALA A 13 -35.00 -9.48 23.81
CA ALA A 13 -34.41 -8.16 23.60
C ALA A 13 -32.88 -8.25 23.44
N ALA A 14 -32.21 -9.02 24.30
CA ALA A 14 -30.78 -9.26 24.24
C ALA A 14 -30.38 -9.90 22.90
N LYS A 15 -31.11 -10.93 22.47
CA LYS A 15 -30.89 -11.61 21.19
C LYS A 15 -31.10 -10.67 20.00
N THR A 16 -32.17 -9.89 20.01
CA THR A 16 -32.49 -8.92 18.93
C THR A 16 -31.43 -7.82 18.82
N LEU A 17 -30.90 -7.36 19.94
CA LEU A 17 -29.91 -6.28 20.01
C LEU A 17 -28.45 -6.78 19.91
N GLY A 18 -28.23 -8.09 19.85
CA GLY A 18 -26.88 -8.67 19.81
C GLY A 18 -26.06 -8.43 21.07
N VAL A 19 -26.71 -8.29 22.24
CA VAL A 19 -26.05 -8.07 23.53
C VAL A 19 -26.43 -9.12 24.56
N SER A 20 -25.72 -9.17 25.68
CA SER A 20 -26.11 -10.02 26.80
C SER A 20 -27.26 -9.41 27.61
N THR A 21 -28.05 -10.26 28.27
CA THR A 21 -29.06 -9.80 29.26
C THR A 21 -28.43 -9.02 30.40
N LYS A 22 -27.16 -9.30 30.74
CA LYS A 22 -26.36 -8.55 31.71
C LYS A 22 -26.09 -7.12 31.23
N ALA A 23 -25.84 -6.90 29.93
CA ALA A 23 -25.67 -5.57 29.36
C ALA A 23 -26.96 -4.74 29.47
N LEU A 24 -28.13 -5.33 29.18
CA LEU A 24 -29.42 -4.66 29.35
C LEU A 24 -29.70 -4.26 30.80
N ARG A 25 -29.35 -5.12 31.76
CA ARG A 25 -29.42 -4.79 33.20
C ARG A 25 -28.45 -3.67 33.58
N LEU A 26 -27.27 -3.64 32.98
CA LEU A 26 -26.30 -2.57 33.20
C LEU A 26 -26.81 -1.23 32.65
N TYR A 27 -27.48 -1.23 31.50
CA TYR A 27 -28.08 -0.01 30.93
C TYR A 27 -29.19 0.52 31.84
N GLU A 28 -30.05 -0.37 32.34
CA GLU A 28 -31.06 -0.02 33.36
C GLU A 28 -30.43 0.52 34.64
N ALA A 29 -29.41 -0.16 35.19
CA ALA A 29 -28.72 0.27 36.42
C ALA A 29 -28.02 1.63 36.26
N ARG A 30 -27.69 2.03 35.03
CA ARG A 30 -27.11 3.34 34.70
C ARG A 30 -28.17 4.38 34.29
N GLY A 31 -29.46 4.05 34.40
CA GLY A 31 -30.57 4.92 34.02
C GLY A 31 -30.70 5.17 32.51
N LEU A 32 -29.99 4.40 31.68
CA LEU A 32 -29.95 4.62 30.24
C LEU A 32 -31.13 3.97 29.51
N VAL A 33 -31.75 2.96 30.10
CA VAL A 33 -32.94 2.27 29.55
C VAL A 33 -33.87 1.95 30.71
N THR A 34 -35.14 2.32 30.59
CA THR A 34 -36.16 2.02 31.59
C THR A 34 -37.14 0.99 31.03
N PRO A 35 -36.96 -0.32 31.33
CA PRO A 35 -37.91 -1.34 30.91
C PRO A 35 -39.21 -1.20 31.71
N SER A 36 -40.34 -1.54 31.08
CA SER A 36 -41.59 -1.73 31.80
C SER A 36 -41.55 -3.07 32.57
N ARG A 37 -42.56 -3.31 33.41
CA ARG A 37 -42.71 -4.58 34.13
C ARG A 37 -44.06 -5.20 33.83
N THR A 38 -44.09 -6.53 33.66
CA THR A 38 -45.34 -7.29 33.55
C THR A 38 -46.08 -7.30 34.89
N ALA A 39 -47.35 -7.71 34.89
CA ALA A 39 -48.14 -7.86 36.12
C ALA A 39 -47.48 -8.80 37.15
N ALA A 40 -46.67 -9.76 36.70
CA ALA A 40 -45.89 -10.67 37.55
C ALA A 40 -44.52 -10.11 37.97
N GLY A 41 -44.21 -8.84 37.66
CA GLY A 41 -42.98 -8.14 38.09
C GLY A 41 -41.75 -8.33 37.20
N TRP A 42 -41.86 -9.07 36.09
CA TRP A 42 -40.75 -9.34 35.17
C TRP A 42 -40.48 -8.15 34.24
N ARG A 43 -39.21 -7.94 33.88
CA ARG A 43 -38.79 -6.90 32.93
C ARG A 43 -39.37 -7.15 31.54
N ALA A 44 -39.85 -6.09 30.92
CA ALA A 44 -40.47 -6.07 29.60
C ALA A 44 -39.91 -4.89 28.81
N TYR A 45 -39.35 -5.16 27.63
CA TYR A 45 -38.74 -4.15 26.77
C TYR A 45 -39.70 -3.81 25.64
N GLY A 46 -40.39 -2.68 25.76
CA GLY A 46 -41.23 -2.13 24.70
C GLY A 46 -40.43 -1.41 23.60
N PRO A 47 -41.11 -0.95 22.53
CA PRO A 47 -40.48 -0.30 21.37
C PRO A 47 -39.47 0.80 21.74
N GLU A 48 -39.84 1.69 22.66
CA GLU A 48 -38.98 2.83 23.02
C GLU A 48 -37.73 2.40 23.79
N ALA A 49 -37.88 1.46 24.74
CA ALA A 49 -36.75 0.89 25.46
C ALA A 49 -35.80 0.13 24.51
N LEU A 50 -36.34 -0.55 23.49
CA LEU A 50 -35.56 -1.23 22.47
C LEU A 50 -34.85 -0.25 21.54
N ARG A 51 -35.52 0.83 21.11
CA ARG A 51 -34.93 1.89 20.28
C ARG A 51 -33.75 2.54 21.00
N ARG A 52 -33.95 2.90 22.27
CA ARG A 52 -32.91 3.50 23.12
C ARG A 52 -31.76 2.53 23.36
N ALA A 53 -32.05 1.25 23.61
CA ALA A 53 -31.02 0.23 23.76
C ALA A 53 -30.23 -0.01 22.47
N ALA A 54 -30.88 0.02 21.30
CA ALA A 54 -30.22 -0.10 20.00
C ALA A 54 -29.25 1.05 19.74
N GLU A 55 -29.67 2.28 20.05
CA GLU A 55 -28.81 3.46 19.94
C GLU A 55 -27.57 3.36 20.85
N ILE A 56 -27.74 2.89 22.09
CA ILE A 56 -26.61 2.64 23.00
C ILE A 56 -25.65 1.60 22.40
N VAL A 57 -26.17 0.52 21.83
CA VAL A 57 -25.35 -0.54 21.21
C VAL A 57 -24.56 0.00 20.03
N GLU A 58 -25.17 0.81 19.17
CA GLU A 58 -24.49 1.45 18.04
C GLU A 58 -23.35 2.36 18.52
N LEU A 59 -23.61 3.26 19.47
CA LEU A 59 -22.60 4.15 20.03
C LEU A 59 -21.48 3.39 20.75
N ARG A 60 -21.79 2.27 21.41
CA ARG A 60 -20.78 1.36 21.96
C ARG A 60 -19.92 0.73 20.87
N GLY A 61 -20.51 0.37 19.73
CA GLY A 61 -19.80 -0.13 18.54
C GLY A 61 -18.81 0.89 17.97
N LEU A 62 -19.09 2.18 18.12
CA LEU A 62 -18.19 3.29 17.74
C LEU A 62 -17.10 3.61 18.79
N GLY A 63 -16.96 2.76 19.82
CA GLY A 63 -15.93 2.90 20.84
C GLY A 63 -16.24 3.93 21.94
N LEU A 64 -17.48 4.43 22.04
CA LEU A 64 -17.85 5.33 23.13
C LEU A 64 -18.02 4.57 24.45
N ARG A 65 -17.66 5.22 25.56
CA ARG A 65 -17.87 4.69 26.91
C ARG A 65 -19.31 4.97 27.34
N LEU A 66 -19.87 4.12 28.21
CA LEU A 66 -21.25 4.31 28.69
C LEU A 66 -21.48 5.68 29.37
N ALA A 67 -20.46 6.25 30.02
CA ALA A 67 -20.54 7.58 30.62
C ALA A 67 -20.64 8.71 29.57
N ASP A 68 -20.06 8.51 28.39
CA ASP A 68 -20.17 9.47 27.28
C ASP A 68 -21.52 9.32 26.58
N ILE A 69 -21.99 8.08 26.43
CA ILE A 69 -23.30 7.76 25.88
C ILE A 69 -24.43 8.36 26.75
N ALA A 70 -24.28 8.32 28.07
CA ALA A 70 -25.22 8.97 28.99
C ALA A 70 -25.38 10.47 28.71
N ARG A 71 -24.27 11.15 28.35
CA ARG A 71 -24.27 12.57 28.00
C ARG A 71 -24.83 12.84 26.61
N LEU A 72 -24.77 11.86 25.70
CA LEU A 72 -25.21 11.98 24.31
C LEU A 72 -26.70 11.69 24.09
N ILE A 73 -27.25 10.76 24.85
CA ILE A 73 -28.55 10.16 24.56
C ILE A 73 -29.73 11.10 24.85
N ASP A 74 -29.53 12.05 25.78
CA ASP A 74 -30.51 13.08 26.15
C ASP A 74 -30.01 14.50 25.81
N ALA A 75 -28.91 14.64 25.05
CA ALA A 75 -28.40 15.93 24.61
C ALA A 75 -29.22 16.52 23.46
N ASP A 76 -29.28 17.85 23.39
CA ASP A 76 -29.79 18.55 22.22
C ASP A 76 -28.91 18.30 20.97
N PRO A 77 -29.42 18.52 19.75
CA PRO A 77 -28.67 18.23 18.52
C PRO A 77 -27.31 18.90 18.40
N ALA A 78 -27.14 20.13 18.91
CA ALA A 78 -25.88 20.86 18.83
C ALA A 78 -24.84 20.24 19.79
N THR A 79 -25.22 20.06 21.05
CA THR A 79 -24.35 19.39 22.04
C THR A 79 -23.97 17.97 21.59
N ARG A 80 -24.93 17.24 21.01
CA ARG A 80 -24.69 15.89 20.48
C ARG A 80 -23.67 15.91 19.34
N HIS A 81 -23.80 16.84 18.40
CA HIS A 81 -22.84 17.01 17.31
C HIS A 81 -21.43 17.31 17.84
N ASP A 82 -21.31 18.21 18.81
CA ASP A 82 -20.02 18.58 19.39
C ASP A 82 -19.33 17.42 20.11
N LEU A 83 -20.09 16.64 20.88
CA LEU A 83 -19.58 15.47 21.60
C LEU A 83 -19.09 14.37 20.63
N LEU A 84 -19.85 14.09 19.56
CA LEU A 84 -19.44 13.12 18.53
C LEU A 84 -18.24 13.62 17.74
N SER A 85 -18.20 14.90 17.38
CA SER A 85 -17.06 15.52 16.70
C SER A 85 -15.79 15.49 17.55
N ALA A 86 -15.90 15.72 18.86
CA ALA A 86 -14.79 15.58 19.80
C ALA A 86 -14.29 14.13 19.90
N HIS A 87 -15.20 13.15 19.88
CA HIS A 87 -14.83 11.73 19.85
C HIS A 87 -14.14 11.34 18.54
N LEU A 88 -14.64 11.82 17.39
CA LEU A 88 -14.00 11.61 16.10
C LEU A 88 -12.57 12.16 16.08
N ARG A 89 -12.35 13.40 16.55
CA ARG A 89 -11.00 13.97 16.65
C ARG A 89 -10.07 13.13 17.52
N ARG A 90 -10.58 12.57 18.63
CA ARG A 90 -9.80 11.67 19.49
C ARG A 90 -9.41 10.39 18.77
N LEU A 91 -10.33 9.76 18.04
CA LEU A 91 -10.04 8.55 17.26
C LEU A 91 -9.02 8.83 16.14
N GLN A 92 -9.11 9.99 15.49
CA GLN A 92 -8.14 10.41 14.48
C GLN A 92 -6.74 10.59 15.08
N HIS A 93 -6.64 11.26 16.23
CA HIS A 93 -5.37 11.42 16.93
C HIS A 93 -4.78 10.08 17.37
N GLN A 94 -5.60 9.18 17.94
CA GLN A 94 -5.16 7.82 18.30
C GLN A 94 -4.66 7.03 17.09
N ARG A 95 -5.28 7.19 15.91
CA ARG A 95 -4.80 6.57 14.68
C ARG A 95 -3.43 7.10 14.30
N GLU A 96 -3.21 8.41 14.40
CA GLU A 96 -1.91 9.03 14.09
C GLU A 96 -0.81 8.51 15.04
N ASP A 97 -1.08 8.47 16.35
CA ASP A 97 -0.15 7.94 17.36
C ASP A 97 0.21 6.47 17.11
N LEU A 98 -0.79 5.65 16.75
CA LEU A 98 -0.57 4.24 16.41
C LEU A 98 0.29 4.08 15.15
N LEU A 99 0.07 4.90 14.12
CA LEU A 99 0.89 4.87 12.91
C LEU A 99 2.34 5.27 13.21
N LEU A 100 2.56 6.27 14.07
CA LEU A 100 3.90 6.63 14.54
C LEU A 100 4.56 5.48 15.29
N SER A 101 3.83 4.83 16.21
CA SER A 101 4.32 3.68 16.98
C SER A 101 4.70 2.49 16.08
N ILE A 102 3.90 2.22 15.04
CA ILE A 102 4.20 1.20 14.03
C ILE A 102 5.50 1.55 13.29
N GLY A 103 5.68 2.81 12.90
CA GLY A 103 6.91 3.28 12.26
C GLY A 103 8.15 3.07 13.14
N GLN A 104 8.05 3.41 14.43
CA GLN A 104 9.13 3.21 15.41
C GLN A 104 9.47 1.72 15.61
N LEU A 105 8.45 0.86 15.74
CA LEU A 105 8.67 -0.58 15.85
C LEU A 105 9.36 -1.15 14.62
N ARG A 106 8.95 -0.74 13.41
CA ARG A 106 9.63 -1.13 12.18
C ARG A 106 11.09 -0.68 12.16
N HIS A 107 11.38 0.55 12.59
CA HIS A 107 12.75 1.04 12.69
C HIS A 107 13.60 0.16 13.62
N HIS A 108 13.11 -0.17 14.81
CA HIS A 108 13.83 -1.04 15.75
C HIS A 108 14.04 -2.47 15.22
N LEU A 109 13.08 -3.02 14.49
CA LEU A 109 13.20 -4.34 13.87
C LEU A 109 14.21 -4.33 12.71
N ALA A 110 14.22 -3.27 11.90
CA ALA A 110 15.18 -3.11 10.80
C ALA A 110 16.62 -2.91 11.30
N ALA A 111 16.81 -2.12 12.36
CA ALA A 111 18.13 -1.91 12.97
C ALA A 111 18.74 -3.23 13.51
N ARG A 112 17.92 -4.09 14.12
CA ARG A 112 18.35 -5.43 14.54
C ARG A 112 18.64 -6.38 13.38
N ALA A 113 17.88 -6.27 12.28
CA ALA A 113 18.15 -7.06 11.08
C ALA A 113 19.51 -6.71 10.46
N ASP A 114 19.96 -5.45 10.55
CA ASP A 114 21.30 -5.01 10.11
C ASP A 114 22.41 -5.59 11.01
N GLU A 115 22.20 -5.70 12.33
CA GLU A 115 23.16 -6.34 13.25
C GLU A 115 23.30 -7.85 13.05
N THR A 116 22.26 -8.51 12.52
CA THR A 116 22.23 -9.98 12.31
C THR A 116 22.67 -10.38 10.90
N ARG A 117 22.99 -9.41 10.03
CA ARG A 117 23.34 -9.65 8.62
C ARG A 117 24.84 -9.80 8.43
N LEU A 118 25.39 -10.87 8.98
CA LEU A 118 26.74 -11.36 8.64
C LEU A 118 26.73 -12.73 7.94
N ASP A 119 25.56 -13.30 7.67
CA ASP A 119 25.45 -14.50 6.85
C ASP A 119 24.69 -14.23 5.53
N PRO A 120 25.35 -14.40 4.37
CA PRO A 120 24.72 -14.27 3.06
C PRO A 120 23.96 -15.55 2.68
N ASP A 121 22.62 -15.48 2.61
CA ASP A 121 21.75 -16.49 2.00
C ASP A 121 21.67 -16.28 0.46
N PRO A 122 21.31 -17.28 -0.37
CA PRO A 122 22.05 -17.73 -1.53
C PRO A 122 21.56 -17.01 -2.80
N CYS A 123 22.06 -15.80 -3.00
CA CYS A 123 22.12 -15.15 -4.32
C CYS A 123 23.47 -14.43 -4.46
N SER A 124 24.56 -15.14 -4.14
CA SER A 124 25.94 -14.69 -4.32
C SER A 124 26.29 -14.64 -5.82
N GLY A 125 26.70 -13.53 -6.42
CA GLY A 125 27.34 -12.37 -5.81
C GLY A 125 26.57 -11.05 -5.91
N PRO A 126 27.15 -9.98 -5.31
CA PRO A 126 26.71 -8.62 -5.56
C PRO A 126 26.83 -8.33 -7.06
N ALA A 127 25.71 -8.02 -7.71
CA ALA A 127 25.77 -7.28 -8.98
C ALA A 127 26.15 -5.84 -8.63
N ALA A 128 27.42 -5.65 -8.27
CA ALA A 128 27.98 -4.35 -8.02
C ALA A 128 28.08 -3.65 -9.38
N ILE A 129 27.31 -2.58 -9.53
CA ILE A 129 27.34 -1.76 -10.75
C ILE A 129 28.03 -0.46 -10.42
N ALA A 130 28.94 -0.05 -11.30
CA ALA A 130 29.64 1.20 -11.20
C ALA A 130 29.82 1.80 -12.59
N PHE A 131 29.34 3.02 -12.78
CA PHE A 131 29.42 3.73 -14.05
C PHE A 131 29.35 5.23 -13.82
N ASP A 132 29.79 6.01 -14.80
CA ASP A 132 29.73 7.45 -14.75
C ASP A 132 28.34 7.91 -15.18
N LEU A 133 27.72 8.79 -14.40
CA LEU A 133 26.38 9.26 -14.68
C LEU A 133 26.42 10.32 -15.78
N PRO A 134 25.80 10.08 -16.95
CA PRO A 134 25.70 11.10 -17.99
C PRO A 134 24.78 12.25 -17.54
N TRP A 135 24.57 13.23 -18.42
CA TRP A 135 23.55 14.26 -18.19
C TRP A 135 22.21 13.61 -17.74
N PRO A 136 21.54 14.10 -16.67
CA PRO A 136 21.73 15.40 -16.02
C PRO A 136 22.71 15.46 -14.84
N TRP A 137 23.49 14.40 -14.56
CA TRP A 137 24.31 14.27 -13.34
C TRP A 137 25.81 14.59 -13.53
N ASN A 138 26.17 15.30 -14.58
CA ASN A 138 27.51 15.88 -14.81
C ASN A 138 28.72 14.92 -14.75
N GLY A 139 28.55 13.62 -14.99
CA GLY A 139 29.66 12.66 -15.02
C GLY A 139 30.06 12.11 -13.65
N GLU A 140 29.30 12.36 -12.58
CA GLU A 140 29.62 11.81 -11.26
C GLU A 140 29.64 10.27 -11.27
N ARG A 141 30.60 9.67 -10.55
CA ARG A 141 30.70 8.22 -10.45
C ARG A 141 29.58 7.67 -9.57
N PHE A 142 28.69 6.88 -10.15
CA PHE A 142 27.69 6.14 -9.42
C PHE A 142 28.20 4.75 -9.08
N THR A 143 27.96 4.32 -7.84
CA THR A 143 28.25 2.95 -7.39
C THR A 143 27.05 2.42 -6.63
N LEU A 144 26.64 1.20 -6.97
CA LEU A 144 25.66 0.44 -6.21
C LEU A 144 26.29 -0.90 -5.85
N PRO A 145 26.81 -1.06 -4.62
CA PRO A 145 27.57 -2.25 -4.24
C PRO A 145 26.70 -3.51 -4.16
N VAL A 146 25.40 -3.35 -3.88
CA VAL A 146 24.44 -4.46 -3.82
C VAL A 146 23.17 -4.08 -4.54
N LEU A 147 22.88 -4.76 -5.65
CA LEU A 147 21.56 -4.73 -6.27
C LEU A 147 20.66 -5.77 -5.60
N GLY A 148 19.68 -5.30 -4.83
CA GLY A 148 18.67 -6.15 -4.22
C GLY A 148 17.85 -6.87 -5.29
N ALA A 149 17.36 -8.07 -4.96
CA ALA A 149 16.60 -8.87 -5.93
C ALA A 149 15.29 -8.18 -6.37
N LEU A 150 14.76 -7.30 -5.53
CA LEU A 150 13.77 -6.29 -5.92
C LEU A 150 14.37 -4.91 -5.72
N THR A 151 14.56 -4.16 -6.80
CA THR A 151 15.02 -2.77 -6.75
C THR A 151 13.96 -1.86 -7.34
N PHE A 152 13.61 -0.79 -6.63
CA PHE A 152 12.69 0.24 -7.09
C PHE A 152 13.48 1.50 -7.45
N VAL A 153 13.22 2.06 -8.62
CA VAL A 153 13.78 3.34 -9.05
C VAL A 153 12.64 4.38 -9.06
N VAL A 154 12.74 5.36 -8.18
CA VAL A 154 11.70 6.35 -7.93
C VAL A 154 12.26 7.75 -8.14
N GLY A 155 11.45 8.65 -8.69
CA GLY A 155 11.82 10.05 -8.81
C GLY A 155 10.78 10.86 -9.56
N PRO A 156 10.76 12.19 -9.40
CA PRO A 156 9.81 13.06 -10.08
C PRO A 156 10.02 13.05 -11.60
N LEU A 157 9.07 13.64 -12.35
CA LEU A 157 9.19 13.77 -13.79
C LEU A 157 10.48 14.57 -14.13
N GLY A 158 11.23 14.14 -15.14
CA GLY A 158 12.47 14.83 -15.55
C GLY A 158 13.70 14.62 -14.65
N SER A 159 13.62 13.83 -13.57
CA SER A 159 14.76 13.51 -12.69
C SER A 159 15.84 12.61 -13.30
N GLY A 160 15.64 12.12 -14.53
CA GLY A 160 16.56 11.19 -15.19
C GLY A 160 16.34 9.71 -14.85
N LYS A 161 15.40 9.32 -13.97
CA LYS A 161 15.15 7.92 -13.58
C LYS A 161 15.15 6.88 -14.72
N THR A 162 14.50 7.15 -15.85
CA THR A 162 14.50 6.24 -17.02
C THR A 162 15.89 6.08 -17.62
N ARG A 163 16.71 7.14 -17.62
CA ARG A 163 18.11 7.07 -18.05
C ARG A 163 18.94 6.24 -17.08
N LEU A 164 18.77 6.44 -15.78
CA LEU A 164 19.42 5.61 -14.76
C LEU A 164 19.07 4.12 -14.96
N ALA A 165 17.79 3.80 -15.17
CA ALA A 165 17.34 2.44 -15.40
C ALA A 165 17.95 1.76 -16.62
N ARG A 166 18.16 2.52 -17.70
CA ARG A 166 18.85 2.03 -18.90
C ARG A 166 20.32 1.76 -18.62
N LEU A 167 21.01 2.68 -17.94
CA LEU A 167 22.39 2.47 -17.54
C LEU A 167 22.54 1.23 -16.65
N ILE A 168 21.63 1.05 -15.70
CA ILE A 168 21.57 -0.18 -14.88
C ILE A 168 21.42 -1.41 -15.79
N SER A 169 20.51 -1.37 -16.78
CA SER A 169 20.31 -2.47 -17.71
C SER A 169 21.52 -2.76 -18.61
N GLU A 170 22.31 -1.75 -18.96
CA GLU A 170 23.51 -1.89 -19.80
C GLU A 170 24.69 -2.48 -19.03
N HIS A 171 24.74 -2.26 -17.71
CA HIS A 171 25.84 -2.71 -16.83
C HIS A 171 25.52 -3.99 -16.07
N LEU A 172 24.34 -4.58 -16.29
CA LEU A 172 23.95 -5.86 -15.70
C LEU A 172 23.99 -6.97 -16.77
N PRO A 173 24.63 -8.11 -16.50
CA PRO A 173 24.66 -9.22 -17.44
C PRO A 173 23.24 -9.76 -17.68
N GLU A 174 22.97 -10.18 -18.91
CA GLU A 174 21.72 -10.87 -19.28
C GLU A 174 20.46 -10.12 -18.81
N THR A 175 20.39 -8.83 -19.14
CA THR A 175 19.29 -7.95 -18.73
C THR A 175 18.34 -7.64 -19.86
N ARG A 176 17.04 -7.67 -19.56
CA ARG A 176 15.97 -7.28 -20.45
C ARG A 176 15.30 -5.98 -19.96
N PHE A 177 15.31 -4.97 -20.82
CA PHE A 177 14.60 -3.71 -20.57
C PHE A 177 13.18 -3.77 -21.17
N LEU A 178 12.16 -3.49 -20.36
CA LEU A 178 10.74 -3.46 -20.73
C LEU A 178 10.21 -2.02 -20.65
N PRO A 179 10.15 -1.28 -21.77
CA PRO A 179 9.76 0.13 -21.78
C PRO A 179 8.23 0.32 -21.80
N MET A 180 7.49 0.00 -20.73
CA MET A 180 6.03 -0.19 -20.80
C MET A 180 5.24 1.01 -21.34
N GLU A 181 5.66 2.26 -21.06
CA GLU A 181 5.04 3.47 -21.64
C GLU A 181 5.21 3.60 -23.16
N ARG A 182 6.25 2.98 -23.72
CA ARG A 182 6.60 3.05 -25.15
C ARG A 182 6.23 1.77 -25.90
N VAL A 183 5.74 0.75 -25.19
CA VAL A 183 5.20 -0.46 -25.81
C VAL A 183 3.87 -0.10 -26.45
N ASN A 184 3.93 0.24 -27.73
CA ASN A 184 2.79 0.36 -28.64
C ASN A 184 2.63 -0.93 -29.47
N GLU A 185 3.06 -2.08 -28.96
CA GLU A 185 2.86 -3.37 -29.65
C GLU A 185 1.35 -3.59 -29.84
N GLU A 186 0.92 -3.64 -31.10
CA GLU A 186 -0.48 -3.87 -31.43
C GLU A 186 -0.91 -5.25 -30.90
N PRO A 187 -2.16 -5.42 -30.43
CA PRO A 187 -2.63 -6.71 -29.92
C PRO A 187 -2.48 -7.86 -30.92
N ALA A 188 -2.49 -7.57 -32.22
CA ALA A 188 -2.23 -8.57 -33.26
C ALA A 188 -0.79 -9.09 -33.24
N ASP A 189 0.19 -8.19 -33.12
CA ASP A 189 1.61 -8.53 -33.12
C ASP A 189 1.99 -9.34 -31.88
N LEU A 190 1.50 -8.93 -30.71
CA LEU A 190 1.69 -9.70 -29.48
C LEU A 190 1.11 -11.11 -29.59
N ARG A 191 -0.11 -11.25 -30.15
CA ARG A 191 -0.72 -12.56 -30.38
C ARG A 191 0.09 -13.39 -31.36
N ALA A 192 0.57 -12.80 -32.46
CA ALA A 192 1.40 -13.47 -33.44
C ALA A 192 2.72 -13.97 -32.81
N ARG A 193 3.37 -13.13 -31.98
CA ARG A 193 4.57 -13.48 -31.23
C ARG A 193 4.35 -14.65 -30.27
N LEU A 194 3.24 -14.63 -29.52
CA LEU A 194 2.88 -15.74 -28.63
C LEU A 194 2.53 -17.01 -29.42
N ALA A 195 1.85 -16.89 -30.55
CA ALA A 195 1.53 -18.03 -31.42
C ALA A 195 2.79 -18.67 -32.02
N ALA A 196 3.80 -17.86 -32.36
CA ALA A 196 5.06 -18.33 -32.93
C ALA A 196 5.93 -19.13 -31.93
N VAL A 197 5.73 -18.95 -30.62
CA VAL A 197 6.52 -19.62 -29.57
C VAL A 197 5.60 -20.31 -28.56
N PRO A 198 5.16 -21.56 -28.81
CA PRO A 198 4.19 -22.26 -27.95
C PRO A 198 4.61 -22.37 -26.48
N ALA A 199 5.90 -22.58 -26.21
CA ALA A 199 6.42 -22.65 -24.85
C ALA A 199 6.28 -21.30 -24.10
N LEU A 200 6.51 -20.18 -24.78
CA LEU A 200 6.30 -18.85 -24.22
C LEU A 200 4.81 -18.62 -23.94
N ARG A 201 3.94 -18.98 -24.91
CA ARG A 201 2.49 -18.87 -24.75
C ARG A 201 1.98 -19.62 -23.52
N SER A 202 2.48 -20.84 -23.27
CA SER A 202 2.12 -21.62 -22.08
C SER A 202 2.53 -20.90 -20.80
N ARG A 203 3.80 -20.47 -20.67
CA ARG A 203 4.28 -19.76 -19.48
C ARG A 203 3.52 -18.46 -19.22
N VAL A 204 3.18 -17.73 -20.28
CA VAL A 204 2.38 -16.50 -20.19
C VAL A 204 0.97 -16.81 -19.70
N ALA A 205 0.33 -17.87 -20.20
CA ALA A 205 -0.98 -18.29 -19.75
C ALA A 205 -0.97 -18.68 -18.26
N ASP A 206 0.01 -19.47 -17.82
CA ASP A 206 0.13 -19.89 -16.42
C ASP A 206 0.36 -18.70 -15.48
N SER A 207 1.25 -17.79 -15.89
CA SER A 207 1.56 -16.56 -15.12
C SER A 207 0.36 -15.61 -15.04
N LEU A 208 -0.37 -15.44 -16.14
CA LEU A 208 -1.61 -14.66 -16.17
C LEU A 208 -2.69 -15.29 -15.29
N ALA A 209 -2.84 -16.62 -15.31
CA ALA A 209 -3.80 -17.30 -14.45
C ALA A 209 -3.52 -17.05 -12.96
N ALA A 210 -2.24 -17.11 -12.54
CA ALA A 210 -1.83 -16.78 -11.18
C ALA A 210 -2.13 -15.31 -10.81
N LEU A 211 -1.81 -14.37 -11.71
CA LEU A 211 -2.11 -12.95 -11.51
C LEU A 211 -3.62 -12.68 -11.40
N ILE A 212 -4.43 -13.32 -12.24
CA ILE A 212 -5.89 -13.19 -12.22
C ILE A 212 -6.48 -13.78 -10.94
N ALA A 213 -5.98 -14.94 -10.49
CA ALA A 213 -6.36 -15.51 -9.19
C ALA A 213 -6.07 -14.56 -8.03
N ASP A 214 -5.01 -13.75 -8.15
CA ASP A 214 -4.63 -12.70 -7.21
C ASP A 214 -5.37 -11.37 -7.40
N GLY A 215 -6.33 -11.30 -8.34
CA GLY A 215 -7.20 -10.15 -8.56
C GLY A 215 -6.77 -9.21 -9.69
N ALA A 216 -5.83 -9.60 -10.54
CA ALA A 216 -5.45 -8.83 -11.72
C ALA A 216 -6.49 -8.91 -12.85
N VAL A 217 -6.59 -7.83 -13.62
CA VAL A 217 -7.34 -7.81 -14.88
C VAL A 217 -6.42 -8.22 -16.03
N ALA A 218 -6.89 -9.10 -16.90
CA ALA A 218 -6.21 -9.54 -18.12
C ALA A 218 -6.22 -8.47 -19.23
N SER A 219 -5.77 -7.25 -18.91
CA SER A 219 -5.67 -6.16 -19.87
C SER A 219 -4.55 -6.41 -20.88
N HIS A 220 -4.59 -5.76 -22.04
CA HIS A 220 -3.51 -5.84 -23.04
C HIS A 220 -2.15 -5.48 -22.43
N ALA A 221 -2.10 -4.44 -21.59
CA ALA A 221 -0.89 -4.03 -20.88
C ALA A 221 -0.36 -5.13 -19.95
N MET A 222 -1.24 -5.83 -19.22
CA MET A 222 -0.85 -6.96 -18.37
C MET A 222 -0.30 -8.12 -19.20
N VAL A 223 -0.95 -8.48 -20.32
CA VAL A 223 -0.48 -9.55 -21.20
C VAL A 223 0.88 -9.20 -21.81
N ALA A 224 1.08 -7.96 -22.27
CA ALA A 224 2.35 -7.50 -22.81
C ALA A 224 3.47 -7.53 -21.77
N LEU A 225 3.18 -7.09 -20.54
CA LEU A 225 4.12 -7.13 -19.41
C LEU A 225 4.52 -8.56 -19.10
N VAL A 226 3.57 -9.46 -18.91
CA VAL A 226 3.83 -10.88 -18.62
C VAL A 226 4.58 -11.55 -19.77
N ALA A 227 4.22 -11.27 -21.03
CA ALA A 227 4.96 -11.76 -22.19
C ALA A 227 6.41 -11.26 -22.23
N GLY A 228 6.67 -10.05 -21.73
CA GLY A 228 8.03 -9.52 -21.53
C GLY A 228 8.77 -10.25 -20.41
N LEU A 229 8.09 -10.54 -19.29
CA LEU A 229 8.65 -11.28 -18.15
C LEU A 229 8.94 -12.75 -18.49
N GLU A 230 8.10 -13.42 -19.28
CA GLU A 230 8.28 -14.84 -19.58
C GLU A 230 9.17 -15.12 -20.79
N ALA A 231 9.54 -14.08 -21.56
CA ALA A 231 10.38 -14.21 -22.74
C ALA A 231 11.72 -14.88 -22.43
N ASP A 232 12.33 -14.49 -21.31
CA ASP A 232 13.56 -15.07 -20.78
C ASP A 232 13.45 -15.20 -19.25
N PRO A 233 13.15 -16.39 -18.72
CA PRO A 233 12.99 -16.60 -17.28
C PRO A 233 14.26 -16.44 -16.45
N ALA A 234 15.45 -16.51 -17.06
CA ALA A 234 16.73 -16.40 -16.34
C ALA A 234 17.22 -14.94 -16.28
N ALA A 235 16.85 -14.13 -17.28
CA ALA A 235 17.28 -12.74 -17.36
C ALA A 235 16.82 -11.87 -16.18
N THR A 236 17.69 -10.94 -15.79
CA THR A 236 17.32 -9.78 -14.97
C THR A 236 16.36 -8.93 -15.78
N VAL A 237 15.31 -8.38 -15.15
CA VAL A 237 14.34 -7.55 -15.86
C VAL A 237 14.28 -6.15 -15.28
N VAL A 238 14.45 -5.15 -16.13
CA VAL A 238 14.18 -3.74 -15.81
C VAL A 238 12.86 -3.32 -16.45
N ILE A 239 11.90 -2.89 -15.64
CA ILE A 239 10.55 -2.49 -16.07
C ILE A 239 10.43 -0.97 -15.92
N ASP A 240 10.34 -0.26 -17.05
CA ASP A 240 10.08 1.18 -17.08
C ASP A 240 8.57 1.44 -16.94
N THR A 241 8.16 2.23 -15.95
CA THR A 241 6.76 2.51 -15.59
C THR A 241 5.92 1.24 -15.46
N ALA A 242 6.20 0.43 -14.44
CA ALA A 242 5.51 -0.84 -14.20
C ALA A 242 4.00 -0.69 -13.97
N GLU A 243 3.52 0.48 -13.55
CA GLU A 243 2.10 0.79 -13.37
C GLU A 243 1.34 1.14 -14.66
N HIS A 244 2.02 1.29 -15.80
CA HIS A 244 1.41 1.83 -17.01
C HIS A 244 0.19 1.02 -17.47
N ARG A 245 -0.99 1.69 -17.55
CA ARG A 245 -2.28 1.10 -17.95
C ARG A 245 -2.72 -0.13 -17.14
N LEU A 246 -2.23 -0.25 -15.90
CA LEU A 246 -2.71 -1.23 -14.94
C LEU A 246 -3.57 -0.55 -13.87
N ASP A 247 -4.68 -1.17 -13.48
CA ASP A 247 -5.45 -0.70 -12.32
C ASP A 247 -4.74 -1.07 -11.00
N ALA A 248 -5.21 -0.50 -9.88
CA ALA A 248 -4.59 -0.69 -8.58
C ALA A 248 -4.61 -2.16 -8.10
N ALA A 249 -5.63 -2.93 -8.47
CA ALA A 249 -5.74 -4.34 -8.09
C ALA A 249 -4.68 -5.18 -8.84
N SER A 250 -4.56 -4.95 -10.14
CA SER A 250 -3.56 -5.57 -11.03
C SER A 250 -2.13 -5.22 -10.61
N GLN A 251 -1.90 -3.99 -10.18
CA GLN A 251 -0.60 -3.56 -9.64
C GLN A 251 -0.25 -4.30 -8.35
N LYS A 252 -1.19 -4.44 -7.40
CA LYS A 252 -0.96 -5.21 -6.16
C LYS A 252 -0.74 -6.71 -6.43
N ALA A 253 -1.44 -7.27 -7.41
CA ALA A 253 -1.23 -8.65 -7.85
C ALA A 253 0.18 -8.80 -8.47
N LEU A 254 0.60 -7.86 -9.32
CA LEU A 254 1.95 -7.85 -9.88
C LEU A 254 3.04 -7.75 -8.80
N ALA A 255 2.86 -6.89 -7.79
CA ALA A 255 3.81 -6.78 -6.69
C ALA A 255 3.99 -8.12 -5.95
N ARG A 256 2.90 -8.85 -5.68
CA ARG A 256 2.94 -10.19 -5.09
C ARG A 256 3.59 -11.21 -6.00
N PHE A 257 3.20 -11.22 -7.27
CA PHE A 257 3.74 -12.12 -8.29
C PHE A 257 5.27 -12.00 -8.42
N LEU A 258 5.82 -10.78 -8.45
CA LEU A 258 7.27 -10.57 -8.54
C LEU A 258 8.01 -11.03 -7.28
N ARG A 259 7.43 -10.85 -6.09
CA ARG A 259 8.02 -11.34 -4.82
C ARG A 259 8.21 -12.85 -4.84
N VAL A 260 7.23 -13.60 -5.38
CA VAL A 260 7.33 -15.08 -5.52
C VAL A 260 8.43 -15.49 -6.50
N ARG A 261 8.73 -14.66 -7.51
CA ARG A 261 9.79 -14.97 -8.49
C ARG A 261 11.18 -14.56 -8.07
N ILE A 262 11.29 -13.71 -7.06
CA ILE A 262 12.58 -13.38 -6.46
C ILE A 262 13.14 -14.57 -5.68
N SER A 263 12.30 -15.38 -5.06
CA SER A 263 12.75 -16.61 -4.38
C SER A 263 13.31 -17.66 -5.33
N SER A 264 13.10 -17.54 -6.64
CA SER A 264 13.75 -18.39 -7.65
C SER A 264 15.07 -17.81 -8.18
N GLY A 265 15.65 -16.80 -7.51
CA GLY A 265 16.94 -16.19 -7.84
C GLY A 265 16.89 -15.11 -8.93
N ARG A 266 15.69 -14.74 -9.40
CA ARG A 266 15.51 -13.74 -10.45
C ARG A 266 15.50 -12.32 -9.89
N ARG A 267 16.11 -11.38 -10.61
CA ARG A 267 16.20 -9.97 -10.19
C ARG A 267 15.28 -9.07 -11.01
N PHE A 268 14.65 -8.12 -10.33
CA PHE A 268 13.77 -7.13 -10.95
C PHE A 268 14.14 -5.72 -10.53
N VAL A 269 14.20 -4.81 -11.50
CA VAL A 269 14.33 -3.36 -11.29
C VAL A 269 13.05 -2.70 -11.80
N LEU A 270 12.29 -2.02 -10.95
CA LEU A 270 11.01 -1.42 -11.30
C LEU A 270 11.07 0.09 -11.19
N LEU A 271 10.69 0.77 -12.26
CA LEU A 271 10.45 2.19 -12.24
C LEU A 271 8.98 2.38 -11.95
N THR A 272 8.70 3.00 -10.81
CA THR A 272 7.32 3.25 -10.41
C THR A 272 7.22 4.45 -9.48
N ARG A 273 6.08 5.12 -9.54
CA ARG A 273 5.65 6.04 -8.47
C ARG A 273 4.33 5.59 -7.86
N SER A 274 3.92 4.34 -8.08
CA SER A 274 2.68 3.81 -7.56
C SER A 274 2.87 3.18 -6.19
N THR A 275 2.05 3.61 -5.22
CA THR A 275 1.97 2.98 -3.90
C THR A 275 1.30 1.62 -3.91
N ALA A 276 0.64 1.23 -5.02
CA ALA A 276 0.12 -0.12 -5.18
C ALA A 276 1.23 -1.14 -5.52
N LEU A 277 2.35 -0.69 -6.09
CA LEU A 277 3.55 -1.49 -6.38
C LEU A 277 4.61 -1.34 -5.28
N LEU A 278 4.85 -0.09 -4.85
CA LEU A 278 5.80 0.27 -3.81
C LEU A 278 5.06 0.78 -2.58
N ASP A 279 4.64 -0.15 -1.74
CA ASP A 279 4.10 0.15 -0.43
C ASP A 279 5.22 0.16 0.61
N LEU A 280 5.59 1.37 1.07
CA LEU A 280 6.67 1.56 2.05
C LEU A 280 6.35 0.90 3.40
N ASP A 281 5.08 0.68 3.71
CA ASP A 281 4.65 0.06 4.97
C ASP A 281 4.82 -1.47 4.95
N THR A 282 4.82 -2.07 3.77
CA THR A 282 4.90 -3.53 3.60
C THR A 282 6.12 -3.95 2.77
N LEU A 283 7.09 -3.06 2.63
CA LEU A 283 8.30 -3.31 1.87
C LEU A 283 9.21 -4.29 2.63
N ALA A 284 9.68 -5.31 1.91
CA ALA A 284 10.60 -6.29 2.46
C ALA A 284 11.97 -5.64 2.75
N PRO A 285 12.68 -6.01 3.85
CA PRO A 285 13.99 -5.45 4.19
C PRO A 285 15.07 -5.62 3.12
N GLU A 286 14.91 -6.60 2.23
CA GLU A 286 15.82 -6.93 1.13
C GLU A 286 15.59 -6.09 -0.12
N ALA A 287 14.51 -5.30 -0.18
CA ALA A 287 14.23 -4.45 -1.31
C ALA A 287 15.07 -3.17 -1.26
N THR A 288 15.63 -2.79 -2.40
CA THR A 288 16.41 -1.55 -2.56
C THR A 288 15.53 -0.47 -3.16
N ILE A 289 15.55 0.74 -2.61
CA ILE A 289 14.93 1.92 -3.25
C ILE A 289 16.04 2.86 -3.68
N LEU A 290 16.11 3.13 -4.98
CA LEU A 290 16.93 4.17 -5.59
C LEU A 290 16.05 5.38 -5.86
N PHE A 291 16.41 6.51 -5.25
CA PHE A 291 15.73 7.78 -5.46
C PHE A 291 16.56 8.69 -6.36
N CYS A 292 15.94 9.20 -7.43
CA CYS A 292 16.49 10.21 -8.32
C CYS A 292 15.93 11.59 -7.94
N PRO A 293 16.72 12.49 -7.35
CA PRO A 293 16.28 13.82 -6.95
C PRO A 293 15.84 14.73 -8.12
N ALA A 294 14.97 15.70 -7.83
CA ALA A 294 14.48 16.66 -8.83
C ALA A 294 15.53 17.66 -9.31
N ASN A 295 16.49 17.99 -8.44
CA ASN A 295 17.59 18.92 -8.67
C ASN A 295 18.78 18.28 -9.41
N HIS A 296 18.63 17.03 -9.87
CA HIS A 296 19.65 16.27 -10.58
C HIS A 296 20.92 16.03 -9.76
N ASP A 297 20.82 16.00 -8.43
CA ASP A 297 21.84 15.38 -7.60
C ASP A 297 21.92 13.87 -7.88
N THR A 298 23.07 13.28 -7.55
CA THR A 298 23.34 11.86 -7.76
C THR A 298 22.27 10.99 -7.10
N PRO A 299 21.77 9.93 -7.78
CA PRO A 299 20.78 9.03 -7.21
C PRO A 299 21.28 8.38 -5.92
N ILE A 300 20.40 8.28 -4.93
CA ILE A 300 20.73 7.76 -3.59
C ILE A 300 19.91 6.52 -3.26
N VAL A 301 20.48 5.63 -2.45
CA VAL A 301 19.73 4.53 -1.84
C VAL A 301 18.95 5.09 -0.65
N VAL A 302 17.63 4.92 -0.64
CA VAL A 302 16.75 5.39 0.42
C VAL A 302 16.25 4.20 1.24
N ARG A 303 16.32 4.32 2.56
CA ARG A 303 15.71 3.34 3.47
C ARG A 303 14.24 3.71 3.72
N PRO A 304 13.32 2.73 3.83
CA PRO A 304 11.88 2.99 3.89
C PRO A 304 11.38 3.31 5.31
N TYR A 305 12.12 4.12 6.09
CA TYR A 305 11.69 4.55 7.42
C TYR A 305 11.84 6.07 7.62
N PRO A 306 10.98 6.70 8.44
CA PRO A 306 11.11 8.11 8.80
C PRO A 306 12.51 8.45 9.28
N GLU A 307 13.03 9.62 8.92
CA GLU A 307 14.40 10.12 9.24
C GLU A 307 15.55 9.58 8.38
N ALA A 308 15.33 8.54 7.56
CA ALA A 308 16.34 8.12 6.59
C ALA A 308 16.61 9.24 5.56
N ALA A 309 17.88 9.37 5.15
CA ALA A 309 18.26 10.32 4.12
C ALA A 309 17.44 10.09 2.83
N GLY A 310 16.79 11.14 2.34
CA GLY A 310 15.92 11.09 1.15
C GLY A 310 14.51 10.53 1.36
N TYR A 311 14.15 10.07 2.57
CA TYR A 311 12.84 9.47 2.83
C TYR A 311 11.66 10.42 2.58
N GLU A 312 11.74 11.67 3.07
CA GLU A 312 10.66 12.64 2.86
C GLU A 312 10.47 13.01 1.38
N ALA A 313 11.57 13.13 0.64
CA ALA A 313 11.53 13.39 -0.81
C ALA A 313 10.93 12.20 -1.59
N LEU A 314 11.30 10.96 -1.20
CA LEU A 314 10.71 9.73 -1.72
C LEU A 314 9.20 9.69 -1.44
N LYS A 315 8.79 9.92 -0.19
CA LYS A 315 7.39 9.91 0.24
C LYS A 315 6.56 10.95 -0.52
N SER A 316 7.11 12.15 -0.73
CA SER A 316 6.47 13.17 -1.57
C SER A 316 6.31 12.71 -3.02
N CYS A 317 7.27 11.95 -3.57
CA CYS A 317 7.18 11.42 -4.95
C CYS A 317 6.18 10.27 -5.10
N LEU A 318 5.87 9.56 -4.02
CA LEU A 318 4.86 8.50 -3.95
C LEU A 318 3.47 9.02 -3.54
N ALA A 319 3.33 10.32 -3.26
CA ALA A 319 2.04 10.89 -2.90
C ALA A 319 0.99 10.72 -4.02
N ALA A 320 -0.29 10.91 -3.67
CA ALA A 320 -1.39 10.80 -4.61
C ALA A 320 -1.17 11.68 -5.87
N PRO A 321 -1.68 11.29 -7.06
CA PRO A 321 -1.50 12.06 -8.29
C PRO A 321 -1.81 13.56 -8.14
N GLU A 322 -2.85 13.92 -7.40
CA GLU A 322 -3.28 15.31 -7.16
C GLU A 322 -2.26 16.08 -6.31
N VAL A 323 -1.64 15.41 -5.34
CA VAL A 323 -0.58 15.99 -4.51
C VAL A 323 0.68 16.19 -5.34
N ARG A 324 1.03 15.21 -6.17
CA ARG A 324 2.19 15.30 -7.07
C ARG A 324 2.03 16.42 -8.08
N ALA A 325 0.86 16.55 -8.71
CA ALA A 325 0.57 17.61 -9.68
C ALA A 325 0.76 19.03 -9.10
N ARG A 326 0.51 19.22 -7.79
CA ARG A 326 0.76 20.50 -7.09
C ARG A 326 2.23 20.77 -6.82
N THR A 327 3.05 19.73 -6.75
CA THR A 327 4.50 19.80 -6.53
C THR A 327 5.33 19.68 -7.82
N GLU A 328 4.72 19.22 -8.92
CA GLU A 328 5.31 19.08 -10.26
C GLU A 328 5.49 20.48 -10.88
N GLY A 329 6.60 21.13 -10.54
CA GLY A 329 6.94 22.47 -11.04
C GLY A 329 8.16 23.10 -10.35
N VAL A 330 8.54 22.61 -9.16
CA VAL A 330 9.78 23.00 -8.48
C VAL A 330 10.95 22.21 -9.06
N VAL A 331 11.17 22.30 -10.38
CA VAL A 331 12.45 21.90 -10.96
C VAL A 331 13.42 23.03 -10.64
N ALA A 332 14.27 22.84 -9.62
CA ALA A 332 15.44 23.67 -9.45
C ALA A 332 16.33 23.46 -10.68
N ARG A 333 16.23 24.35 -11.67
CA ARG A 333 17.10 24.34 -12.84
C ARG A 333 18.52 24.62 -12.35
N ARG A 334 19.37 23.60 -12.32
CA ARG A 334 20.82 23.83 -12.33
C ARG A 334 21.14 24.45 -13.70
N ALA A 335 21.86 25.57 -13.72
CA ALA A 335 22.23 26.24 -14.95
C ALA A 335 22.90 25.25 -15.91
N SER A 336 22.46 25.24 -17.16
CA SER A 336 23.04 24.42 -18.24
C SER A 336 24.55 24.66 -18.33
N ALA A 337 25.34 23.59 -18.34
CA ALA A 337 26.76 23.68 -18.66
C ALA A 337 26.93 24.26 -20.09
N PRO A 338 27.92 25.15 -20.32
CA PRO A 338 28.22 25.65 -21.66
C PRO A 338 28.70 24.50 -22.57
N ALA A 339 28.36 24.62 -23.85
CA ALA A 339 28.68 23.69 -24.93
C ALA A 339 30.18 23.53 -25.19
#